data_AF-A0A7Y4T0M4-F1
#
_entry.id   AF-A0A7Y4T0M4-F1
#
_cell.length_a   1.000
_cell.length_b   1.000
_cell.length_c   1.000
_cell.angle_alpha   90.00
_cell.angle_beta   90.00
_cell.angle_gamma   90.00
#
_symmetry.space_group_name_H-M   'P 1'
#
loop_
_entity.id
_entity.type
_entity.pdbx_description
1 polymer ?
#
loop_
_entity_poly.entity_id
_entity_poly.type
_entity_poly.pdbx_seq_one_letter_code
_entity_poly.pdbx_strand_id
1 'polypeptide(L)'
;MRSFKCLFALVGIVAVGYFVVKQFSKRFADGIKFEGANIQWGSISATGVSLTINLKYRNENKISVALSDFIGAVLYGNHRIARIKLSQSIMLDGNNQITTIPINATVSFIDVGFNLADMIINKSFKQDLNIVGDVTIGSITYPIDYALISN
;
A
#
# COMPACT_ATOMS: atom_id res chain seq x y z
N MET A 1 37.14 -14.34 32.71
CA MET A 1 35.68 -14.54 32.93
C MET A 1 34.84 -13.26 33.10
N ARG A 2 35.37 -12.03 32.98
CA ARG A 2 34.57 -10.77 33.10
C ARG A 2 33.88 -10.32 31.80
N SER A 3 34.36 -10.75 30.63
CA SER A 3 33.84 -10.32 29.32
C SER A 3 32.45 -10.88 28.97
N PHE A 4 32.12 -12.11 29.41
CA PHE A 4 30.84 -12.76 29.07
C PHE A 4 29.62 -12.11 29.73
N LYS A 5 29.74 -11.55 30.95
CA LYS A 5 28.60 -10.96 31.67
C LYS A 5 28.09 -9.67 31.00
N CYS A 6 28.98 -8.86 30.43
CA CYS A 6 28.57 -7.68 29.66
C CYS A 6 27.89 -8.04 28.34
N LEU A 7 28.32 -9.12 27.69
CA LEU A 7 27.72 -9.58 26.44
C LEU A 7 26.25 -10.02 26.65
N PHE A 8 25.98 -10.79 27.71
CA PHE A 8 24.62 -11.21 28.06
C PHE A 8 23.72 -10.05 28.46
N ALA A 9 24.24 -9.06 29.19
CA ALA A 9 23.49 -7.85 29.54
C ALA A 9 23.12 -7.03 28.28
N LEU A 10 24.05 -6.91 27.33
CA LEU A 10 23.80 -6.19 26.07
C LEU A 10 22.76 -6.91 25.20
N VAL A 11 22.88 -8.23 25.06
CA VAL A 11 21.89 -9.05 24.34
C VAL A 11 20.51 -8.95 24.99
N GLY A 12 20.45 -8.95 26.33
CA GLY A 12 19.20 -8.77 27.07
C GLY A 12 18.52 -7.41 26.80
N ILE A 13 19.30 -6.31 26.83
CA ILE A 13 18.77 -4.96 26.55
C ILE A 13 18.29 -4.85 25.10
N VAL A 14 19.05 -5.38 24.13
CA VAL A 14 18.65 -5.39 22.72
C VAL A 14 17.38 -6.22 22.51
N ALA A 15 17.27 -7.37 23.16
CA ALA A 15 16.08 -8.23 23.05
C ALA A 15 14.83 -7.57 23.65
N VAL A 16 14.95 -6.93 24.82
CA VAL A 16 13.84 -6.20 25.44
C VAL A 16 13.46 -4.99 24.59
N GLY A 17 14.45 -4.22 24.10
CA GLY A 17 14.21 -3.10 23.21
C GLY A 17 13.46 -3.52 21.94
N TYR A 18 13.89 -4.61 21.30
CA TYR A 18 13.22 -5.17 20.13
C TYR A 18 11.78 -5.62 20.44
N PHE A 19 11.57 -6.31 21.57
CA PHE A 19 10.24 -6.76 21.99
C PHE A 19 9.27 -5.60 22.24
N VAL A 20 9.74 -4.55 22.92
CA VAL A 20 8.96 -3.35 23.20
C VAL A 20 8.58 -2.65 21.89
N VAL A 21 9.55 -2.40 21.00
CA VAL A 21 9.30 -1.78 19.70
C VAL A 21 8.27 -2.58 18.89
N LYS A 22 8.39 -3.91 18.86
CA LYS A 22 7.46 -4.79 18.14
C LYS A 22 6.04 -4.79 18.72
N GLN A 23 5.91 -4.75 20.04
CA GLN A 23 4.61 -4.62 20.73
C GLN A 23 3.95 -3.27 20.42
N PHE A 24 4.71 -2.19 20.47
CA PHE A 24 4.21 -0.85 20.15
C PHE A 24 3.81 -0.73 18.68
N SER A 25 4.66 -1.20 17.75
CA SER A 25 4.34 -1.17 16.32
C SER A 25 3.06 -1.94 16.01
N LYS A 26 2.83 -3.07 16.70
CA LYS A 26 1.60 -3.86 16.55
C LYS A 26 0.35 -3.10 16.98
N ARG A 27 0.38 -2.43 18.13
CA ARG A 27 -0.78 -1.66 18.60
C ARG A 27 -1.15 -0.51 17.65
N PHE A 28 -0.16 0.18 17.09
CA PHE A 28 -0.42 1.24 16.12
C PHE A 28 -0.92 0.69 14.79
N ALA A 29 -0.31 -0.39 14.31
CA ALA A 29 -0.70 -1.03 13.05
C ALA A 29 -2.13 -1.62 13.13
N ASP A 30 -2.51 -2.23 14.26
CA ASP A 30 -3.87 -2.74 14.51
C ASP A 30 -4.94 -1.63 14.49
N GLY A 31 -4.56 -0.38 14.76
CA GLY A 31 -5.44 0.80 14.65
C GLY A 31 -5.59 1.35 13.23
N ILE A 32 -4.87 0.80 12.24
CA ILE A 32 -5.01 1.18 10.83
C ILE A 32 -5.91 0.17 10.13
N LYS A 33 -6.98 0.65 9.50
CA LYS A 33 -7.91 -0.16 8.71
C LYS A 33 -7.93 0.35 7.28
N PHE A 34 -7.74 -0.55 6.33
CA PHE A 34 -7.97 -0.26 4.91
C PHE A 34 -9.43 -0.60 4.57
N GLU A 35 -10.15 0.34 3.98
CA GLU A 35 -11.60 0.22 3.75
C GLU A 35 -11.96 0.00 2.28
N GLY A 36 -10.97 0.09 1.38
CA GLY A 36 -11.15 -0.14 -0.04
C GLY A 36 -10.27 0.79 -0.87
N ALA A 37 -10.50 0.81 -2.18
CA ALA A 37 -9.78 1.66 -3.09
C ALA A 37 -10.70 2.19 -4.19
N ASN A 38 -10.39 3.38 -4.71
CA ASN A 38 -11.01 3.89 -5.92
C ASN A 38 -9.92 4.22 -6.95
N ILE A 39 -10.33 4.35 -8.20
CA ILE A 39 -9.46 4.69 -9.31
C ILE A 39 -9.89 6.00 -9.94
N GLN A 40 -8.92 6.85 -10.23
CA GLN A 40 -9.06 8.06 -11.02
C GLN A 40 -8.19 7.93 -12.26
N TRP A 41 -8.81 8.13 -13.41
CA TRP A 41 -8.13 8.09 -14.70
C TRP A 41 -7.44 9.42 -14.94
N GLY A 42 -6.13 9.36 -15.18
CA GLY A 42 -5.32 10.52 -15.54
C GLY A 42 -5.24 10.71 -17.05
N SER A 43 -4.17 11.37 -17.47
CA SER A 43 -3.90 11.60 -18.89
C SER A 43 -3.47 10.32 -19.62
N ILE A 44 -3.79 10.29 -20.91
CA ILE A 44 -3.31 9.30 -21.86
C ILE A 44 -2.08 9.90 -22.55
N SER A 45 -0.98 9.14 -22.59
CA SER A 45 0.24 9.51 -23.31
C SER A 45 0.50 8.51 -24.45
N ALA A 46 1.56 8.74 -25.23
CA ALA A 46 1.97 7.79 -26.28
C ALA A 46 2.44 6.43 -25.72
N THR A 47 2.84 6.37 -24.46
CA THR A 47 3.42 5.17 -23.84
C THR A 47 2.44 4.42 -22.93
N GLY A 48 1.34 5.04 -22.53
CA GLY A 48 0.38 4.42 -21.64
C GLY A 48 -0.64 5.38 -21.07
N VAL A 49 -1.32 4.91 -20.01
CA VAL A 49 -2.34 5.68 -19.29
C VAL A 49 -1.90 5.89 -17.86
N SER A 50 -1.93 7.14 -17.42
CA SER A 50 -1.69 7.48 -16.02
C SER A 50 -2.94 7.20 -15.20
N LEU A 51 -2.76 6.60 -14.03
CA LEU A 51 -3.80 6.27 -13.09
C LEU A 51 -3.42 6.75 -11.71
N THR A 52 -4.39 7.27 -10.98
CA THR A 52 -4.25 7.53 -9.54
C THR A 52 -5.23 6.64 -8.80
N ILE A 53 -4.70 5.75 -7.98
CA ILE A 53 -5.48 4.86 -7.12
C ILE A 53 -5.53 5.51 -5.76
N ASN A 54 -6.72 5.85 -5.26
CA ASN A 54 -6.84 6.36 -3.90
C ASN A 54 -7.24 5.23 -2.96
N LEU A 55 -6.24 4.71 -2.24
CA LEU A 55 -6.44 3.69 -1.22
C LEU A 55 -7.05 4.35 0.02
N LYS A 56 -8.24 3.92 0.42
CA LYS A 56 -8.96 4.45 1.57
C LYS A 56 -8.48 3.76 2.83
N TYR A 57 -8.11 4.56 3.82
CA TYR A 57 -7.73 4.08 5.13
C TYR A 57 -8.43 4.88 6.23
N ARG A 58 -8.55 4.27 7.39
CA ARG A 58 -8.92 4.90 8.64
C ARG A 58 -7.82 4.60 9.66
N ASN A 59 -7.29 5.66 10.27
CA ASN A 59 -6.40 5.52 11.42
C ASN A 59 -7.19 5.84 12.69
N GLU A 60 -7.54 4.81 13.45
CA GLU A 60 -8.26 4.91 14.72
C GLU A 60 -7.35 5.40 15.86
N ASN A 61 -6.02 5.42 15.64
CA ASN A 61 -5.10 5.99 16.61
C ASN A 61 -5.22 7.53 16.63
N LYS A 62 -4.90 8.13 17.79
CA LYS A 62 -4.82 9.59 17.94
C LYS A 62 -3.52 10.21 17.41
N ILE A 63 -2.61 9.38 16.89
CA ILE A 63 -1.30 9.81 16.38
C ILE A 63 -1.13 9.35 14.94
N SER A 64 -0.35 10.10 14.17
CA SER A 64 -0.02 9.71 12.81
C SER A 64 0.93 8.50 12.79
N VAL A 65 0.70 7.58 11.86
CA VAL A 65 1.49 6.35 11.72
C VAL A 65 2.14 6.33 10.33
N ALA A 66 3.43 6.01 10.26
CA ALA A 66 4.14 5.96 8.99
C ALA A 66 3.86 4.65 8.24
N LEU A 67 3.27 4.75 7.05
CA LEU A 67 3.33 3.70 6.04
C LEU A 67 4.75 3.68 5.48
N SER A 68 5.44 2.56 5.62
CA SER A 68 6.86 2.42 5.30
C SER A 68 7.09 2.02 3.84
N ASP A 69 6.25 1.13 3.31
CA ASP A 69 6.31 0.69 1.92
C ASP A 69 4.93 0.22 1.45
N PHE A 70 4.70 0.30 0.14
CA PHE A 70 3.63 -0.41 -0.54
C PHE A 70 4.18 -1.00 -1.84
N ILE A 71 4.10 -2.33 -1.95
CA ILE A 71 4.53 -3.07 -3.13
C ILE A 71 3.33 -3.84 -3.65
N GLY A 72 2.95 -3.58 -4.90
CA GLY A 72 1.75 -4.19 -5.46
C GLY A 72 1.64 -4.06 -6.96
N ALA A 73 0.43 -4.29 -7.43
CA ALA A 73 0.07 -4.28 -8.82
C ALA A 73 -1.40 -3.92 -9.01
N VAL A 74 -1.71 -3.37 -10.18
CA VAL A 74 -3.08 -3.31 -10.68
C VAL A 74 -3.31 -4.51 -11.57
N LEU A 75 -4.38 -5.23 -11.31
CA LEU A 75 -4.86 -6.34 -12.11
C LEU A 75 -6.12 -5.93 -12.87
N TYR A 76 -6.26 -6.48 -14.08
CA TYR A 76 -7.51 -6.56 -14.81
C TYR A 76 -7.84 -8.05 -14.97
N GLY A 77 -8.84 -8.53 -14.24
CA GLY A 77 -9.04 -9.97 -14.03
C GLY A 77 -7.77 -10.61 -13.44
N ASN A 78 -7.19 -11.59 -14.15
CA ASN A 78 -5.94 -12.26 -13.74
C ASN A 78 -4.67 -11.66 -14.36
N HIS A 79 -4.80 -10.60 -15.18
CA HIS A 79 -3.66 -10.00 -15.88
C HIS A 79 -3.16 -8.76 -15.16
N ARG A 80 -1.86 -8.70 -14.89
CA ARG A 80 -1.23 -7.51 -14.34
C ARG A 80 -1.06 -6.45 -15.42
N ILE A 81 -1.65 -5.28 -15.19
CA ILE A 81 -1.59 -4.14 -16.12
C ILE A 81 -0.68 -3.01 -15.65
N ALA A 82 -0.39 -2.92 -14.35
CA ALA A 82 0.59 -2.00 -13.81
C ALA A 82 1.30 -2.60 -12.58
N ARG A 83 2.57 -2.26 -12.41
CA ARG A 83 3.28 -2.47 -11.13
C ARG A 83 3.23 -1.18 -10.34
N ILE A 84 3.10 -1.33 -9.04
CA ILE A 84 3.08 -0.21 -8.11
C ILE A 84 4.16 -0.45 -7.07
N LYS A 85 4.99 0.57 -6.88
CA LYS A 85 5.88 0.63 -5.73
C LYS A 85 5.88 2.05 -5.19
N LEU A 86 5.62 2.17 -3.90
CA LEU A 86 5.60 3.44 -3.21
C LEU A 86 6.96 3.63 -2.55
N SER A 87 7.84 4.37 -3.22
CA SER A 87 9.25 4.53 -2.80
C SER A 87 9.45 5.48 -1.62
N GLN A 88 8.39 6.07 -1.09
CA GLN A 88 8.45 7.07 -0.01
C GLN A 88 7.46 6.73 1.09
N SER A 89 7.86 7.01 2.33
CA SER A 89 6.99 6.83 3.49
C SER A 89 5.89 7.89 3.49
N ILE A 90 4.67 7.48 3.83
CA ILE A 90 3.49 8.35 3.92
C ILE A 90 3.00 8.34 5.36
N MET A 91 2.77 9.53 5.92
CA MET A 91 2.17 9.66 7.25
C MET A 91 0.65 9.48 7.15
N LEU A 92 0.11 8.52 7.89
CA LEU A 92 -1.31 8.23 7.99
C LEU A 92 -1.87 8.98 9.20
N ASP A 93 -2.63 10.05 8.99
CA ASP A 93 -3.04 10.94 10.06
C ASP A 93 -4.03 10.30 11.03
N GLY A 94 -3.76 10.48 12.33
CA GLY A 94 -4.57 9.90 13.41
C GLY A 94 -5.78 10.76 13.76
N ASN A 95 -6.87 10.62 13.01
CA ASN A 95 -8.09 11.39 13.22
C ASN A 95 -9.40 10.56 13.20
N ASN A 96 -9.29 9.23 13.07
CA ASN A 96 -10.42 8.30 12.94
C ASN A 96 -11.37 8.60 11.76
N GLN A 97 -10.95 9.40 10.79
CA GLN A 97 -11.68 9.70 9.57
C GLN A 97 -11.17 8.85 8.41
N ILE A 98 -12.05 8.57 7.45
CA ILE A 98 -11.63 7.91 6.21
C ILE A 98 -10.87 8.93 5.38
N THR A 99 -9.60 8.64 5.16
CA THR A 99 -8.68 9.45 4.35
C THR A 99 -8.15 8.58 3.21
N THR A 100 -7.53 9.22 2.22
CA THR A 100 -7.02 8.54 1.03
C THR A 100 -5.53 8.70 0.86
N ILE A 101 -4.87 7.64 0.42
CA ILE A 101 -3.48 7.63 -0.02
C ILE A 101 -3.49 7.62 -1.55
N PRO A 102 -3.02 8.69 -2.22
CA PRO A 102 -2.92 8.70 -3.68
C PRO A 102 -1.70 7.87 -4.11
N ILE A 103 -1.96 6.84 -4.90
CA ILE A 103 -0.93 5.96 -5.44
C ILE A 103 -0.95 6.07 -6.96
N ASN A 104 0.10 6.68 -7.52
CA ASN A 104 0.22 6.87 -8.95
C ASN A 104 0.77 5.60 -9.60
N ALA A 105 0.10 5.15 -10.65
CA ALA A 105 0.48 4.02 -11.46
C ALA A 105 0.44 4.41 -12.94
N THR A 106 1.29 3.79 -13.74
CA THR A 106 1.21 3.92 -15.20
C THR A 106 0.97 2.55 -15.79
N VAL A 107 -0.11 2.44 -16.56
CA VAL A 107 -0.39 1.25 -17.35
C VAL A 107 0.27 1.44 -18.71
N SER A 108 1.31 0.66 -18.98
CA SER A 108 2.01 0.68 -20.26
C SER A 108 1.19 -0.04 -21.33
N PHE A 109 1.07 0.55 -22.52
CA PHE A 109 0.40 -0.13 -23.65
C PHE A 109 1.13 -1.40 -24.09
N ILE A 110 2.45 -1.45 -23.88
CA ILE A 110 3.29 -2.61 -24.20
C ILE A 110 2.96 -3.78 -23.26
N ASP A 111 2.72 -3.49 -21.98
CA ASP A 111 2.49 -4.52 -20.96
C ASP A 111 1.12 -5.20 -21.09
N VAL A 112 0.15 -4.54 -21.74
CA VAL A 112 -1.22 -5.05 -21.84
C VAL A 112 -1.49 -5.72 -23.19
N GLY A 113 -0.57 -5.63 -24.16
CA GLY A 113 -0.48 -6.49 -25.34
C GLY A 113 -1.61 -6.36 -26.38
N PHE A 114 -2.82 -5.97 -25.98
CA PHE A 114 -3.97 -5.73 -26.86
C PHE A 114 -4.89 -4.67 -26.25
N ASN A 115 -5.17 -3.63 -27.04
CA ASN A 115 -6.37 -2.79 -27.05
C ASN A 115 -6.86 -2.13 -25.75
N LEU A 116 -5.95 -1.66 -24.91
CA LEU A 116 -6.26 -0.72 -23.81
C LEU A 116 -7.15 0.45 -24.23
N ALA A 117 -6.94 0.97 -25.45
CA ALA A 117 -7.75 2.04 -26.03
C ALA A 117 -9.21 1.61 -26.22
N ASP A 118 -9.48 0.50 -26.93
CA ASP A 118 -10.86 0.01 -27.09
C ASP A 118 -11.50 -0.43 -25.76
N MET A 119 -10.69 -0.88 -24.81
CA MET A 119 -11.15 -1.28 -23.48
C MET A 119 -11.53 -0.08 -22.58
N ILE A 120 -10.80 1.04 -22.68
CA ILE A 120 -11.15 2.31 -22.03
C ILE A 120 -12.38 2.94 -22.70
N ILE A 121 -12.44 2.91 -24.04
CA ILE A 121 -13.53 3.49 -24.84
C ILE A 121 -14.85 2.75 -24.60
N ASN A 122 -14.84 1.42 -24.46
CA ASN A 122 -16.05 0.60 -24.29
C ASN A 122 -16.62 0.57 -22.86
N LYS A 123 -16.04 1.28 -21.87
CA LYS A 123 -16.51 1.38 -20.46
C LYS A 123 -16.64 0.05 -19.68
N SER A 124 -16.40 -1.10 -20.31
CA SER A 124 -16.42 -2.44 -19.70
C SER A 124 -15.22 -2.71 -18.77
N PHE A 125 -14.24 -1.80 -18.72
CA PHE A 125 -13.08 -1.88 -17.82
C PHE A 125 -13.43 -1.73 -16.33
N LYS A 126 -14.60 -1.18 -15.99
CA LYS A 126 -14.95 -0.80 -14.62
C LYS A 126 -15.26 -1.98 -13.69
N GLN A 127 -15.46 -3.19 -14.21
CA GLN A 127 -15.96 -4.32 -13.40
C GLN A 127 -14.87 -5.27 -12.88
N ASP A 128 -13.67 -5.29 -13.45
CA ASP A 128 -12.64 -6.31 -13.13
C ASP A 128 -11.27 -5.72 -12.74
N LEU A 129 -11.20 -4.45 -12.37
CA LEU A 129 -9.95 -3.86 -11.89
C LEU A 129 -9.76 -4.10 -10.41
N ASN A 130 -8.63 -4.67 -10.01
CA ASN A 130 -8.25 -4.85 -8.61
C ASN A 130 -6.87 -4.23 -8.34
N ILE A 131 -6.69 -3.68 -7.14
CA ILE A 131 -5.37 -3.42 -6.59
C ILE A 131 -5.01 -4.56 -5.65
N VAL A 132 -3.87 -5.20 -5.90
CA VAL A 132 -3.33 -6.25 -5.05
C VAL A 132 -1.93 -5.90 -4.60
N GLY A 133 -1.55 -6.24 -3.38
CA GLY A 133 -0.19 -6.02 -2.89
C GLY A 133 -0.10 -6.05 -1.38
N ASP A 134 1.02 -5.55 -0.89
CA ASP A 134 1.39 -5.58 0.52
C ASP A 134 1.70 -4.17 1.00
N VAL A 135 0.97 -3.70 2.02
CA VAL A 135 1.26 -2.46 2.74
C VAL A 135 2.07 -2.79 3.99
N THR A 136 3.20 -2.14 4.18
CA THR A 136 4.02 -2.30 5.39
C THR A 136 3.94 -1.07 6.28
N ILE A 137 3.56 -1.28 7.54
CA ILE A 137 3.51 -0.27 8.60
C ILE A 137 4.46 -0.71 9.71
N GLY A 138 5.59 0.00 9.85
CA GLY A 138 6.66 -0.40 10.76
C GLY A 138 7.25 -1.75 10.35
N SER A 139 6.97 -2.81 11.11
CA SER A 139 7.43 -4.19 10.83
C SER A 139 6.29 -5.15 10.53
N ILE A 140 5.09 -4.64 10.23
CA ILE A 140 3.90 -5.44 9.98
C ILE A 140 3.42 -5.18 8.56
N THR A 141 3.14 -6.27 7.85
CA THR A 141 2.69 -6.24 6.46
C THR A 141 1.24 -6.69 6.39
N TYR A 142 0.43 -5.92 5.67
CA TYR A 142 -0.99 -6.16 5.43
C TYR A 142 -1.23 -6.43 3.95
N PRO A 143 -1.82 -7.58 3.59
CA PRO A 143 -2.23 -7.83 2.23
C PRO A 143 -3.42 -6.90 1.89
N ILE A 144 -3.35 -6.33 0.70
CA ILE A 144 -4.38 -5.53 0.08
C ILE A 144 -4.88 -6.30 -1.14
N ASP A 145 -6.20 -6.47 -1.22
CA ASP A 145 -6.90 -6.96 -2.39
C ASP A 145 -8.26 -6.27 -2.43
N TYR A 146 -8.37 -5.23 -3.25
CA TYR A 146 -9.59 -4.45 -3.38
C TYR A 146 -9.96 -4.23 -4.84
N ALA A 147 -11.24 -4.42 -5.14
CA ALA A 147 -11.82 -3.97 -6.39
C ALA A 147 -11.74 -2.43 -6.48
N LEU A 148 -11.28 -1.94 -7.63
CA LEU A 148 -11.13 -0.53 -7.95
C LEU A 148 -12.42 -0.03 -8.57
N ILE A 149 -13.22 0.64 -7.74
CA ILE A 149 -14.46 1.25 -8.19
C ILE A 149 -14.14 2.64 -8.76
N SER A 150 -14.53 2.88 -10.00
CA SER A 150 -14.55 4.23 -10.57
C SER A 150 -15.71 4.99 -9.94
N ASN A 151 -15.41 6.07 -9.23
CA ASN A 151 -16.41 7.12 -9.00
C ASN A 151 -16.83 7.76 -10.34
#